data_AF-A0A8K2AW46-F1
#
_entry.id   AF-A0A8K2AW46-F1
#
_cell.length_a   1.000
_cell.length_b   1.000
_cell.length_c   1.000
_cell.angle_alpha   90.00
_cell.angle_beta   90.00
_cell.angle_gamma   90.00
#
_symmetry.space_group_name_H-M   'P 1'
#
loop_
_entity.id
_entity.type
_entity.pdbx_description
1 polymer ?
#
loop_
_entity_poly.entity_id
_entity_poly.type
_entity_poly.pdbx_seq_one_letter_code
_entity_poly.pdbx_strand_id
1 'polypeptide(L)'
;QSYRNSILRYTMTGEMTEQDSVCLPSLARTLEKGDYERLSKQLEEANRQLRFMRGDDLQGLTIEELEQLEKTLETGLHRVLHRKGEQIMEQINDLRKKGLQLMEDNTHLRQQMAEMSKKGKHLAAELENVIHEDDKSSDSITNISHSGNSRENDDSSDTSLRLGLSCAGWK
;
A
#
# COMPACT_ATOMS: atom_id res chain seq x y z
N GLN A 1 45.27 55.11 58.63
CA GLN A 1 44.06 54.26 58.60
C GLN A 1 43.52 53.96 57.19
N SER A 2 43.39 54.94 56.29
CA SER A 2 42.74 54.75 54.96
C SER A 2 43.33 53.61 54.09
N TYR A 3 44.66 53.52 54.01
CA TYR A 3 45.32 52.47 53.21
C TYR A 3 45.11 51.05 53.76
N ARG A 4 45.03 50.88 55.08
CA ARG A 4 44.76 49.57 55.70
C ARG A 4 43.34 49.09 55.40
N ASN A 5 42.37 50.01 55.40
CA ASN A 5 40.98 49.68 55.07
C ASN A 5 40.79 49.36 53.58
N SER A 6 41.57 49.99 52.70
CA SER A 6 41.57 49.65 51.27
C SER A 6 42.09 48.24 51.04
N ILE A 7 43.24 47.90 51.65
CA ILE A 7 43.83 46.55 51.54
C ILE A 7 42.88 45.49 52.10
N LEU A 8 42.28 45.74 53.27
CA LEU A 8 41.31 44.82 53.88
C LEU A 8 40.07 44.56 53.01
N ARG A 9 39.60 45.56 52.26
CA ARG A 9 38.49 45.32 51.32
C ARG A 9 38.91 44.41 50.18
N TYR A 10 40.09 44.61 49.60
CA TYR A 10 40.56 43.76 48.51
C TYR A 10 40.90 42.33 48.96
N THR A 11 41.44 42.14 50.17
CA THR A 11 41.70 40.80 50.71
C THR A 11 40.39 40.07 51.04
N MET A 12 39.40 40.77 51.60
CA MET A 12 38.10 40.17 51.94
C MET A 12 37.25 39.88 50.69
N THR A 13 37.31 40.71 49.65
CA THR A 13 36.67 40.40 48.36
C THR A 13 37.40 39.33 47.56
N GLY A 14 38.72 39.16 47.74
CA GLY A 14 39.50 38.09 47.12
C GLY A 14 39.18 36.72 47.72
N GLU A 15 38.92 36.65 49.02
CA GLU A 15 38.51 35.43 49.72
C GLU A 15 37.01 35.11 49.54
N MET A 16 36.16 36.10 49.23
CA MET A 16 34.72 35.88 48.94
C MET A 16 34.44 35.33 47.54
N THR A 17 35.42 35.29 46.63
CA THR A 17 35.24 34.72 45.28
C THR A 17 35.58 33.23 45.17
N GLU A 18 36.02 32.59 46.24
CA GLU A 18 36.31 31.14 46.23
C GLU A 18 35.16 30.25 46.74
N GLN A 19 33.98 30.80 47.05
CA GLN A 19 32.85 29.96 47.50
C GLN A 19 31.50 30.12 46.78
N ASP A 20 31.31 31.10 45.89
CA ASP A 20 30.03 31.25 45.15
C ASP A 20 30.20 31.44 43.63
N SER A 21 31.10 30.67 43.03
CA SER A 21 31.13 30.43 41.58
C SER A 21 30.76 28.97 41.32
N VAL A 22 29.49 28.61 41.55
CA VAL A 22 28.95 27.36 40.98
C VAL A 22 29.02 27.49 39.47
N CYS A 23 30.06 26.86 38.93
CA CYS A 23 30.52 26.90 37.56
C CYS A 23 29.38 26.62 36.56
N LEU A 24 28.92 27.66 35.85
CA LEU A 24 27.93 27.60 34.77
C LEU A 24 28.22 26.47 33.74
N PRO A 25 29.46 26.26 33.28
CA PRO A 25 29.81 25.12 32.43
C PRO A 25 29.64 23.75 33.10
N SER A 26 29.87 23.65 34.42
CA SER A 26 29.68 22.40 35.16
C SER A 26 28.21 22.10 35.42
N LEU A 27 27.39 23.14 35.63
CA LEU A 27 25.94 23.03 35.74
C LEU A 27 25.33 22.60 34.40
N ALA A 28 25.75 23.22 33.28
CA ALA A 28 25.34 22.84 31.93
C ALA A 28 25.71 21.38 31.62
N ARG A 29 26.96 20.97 31.93
CA ARG A 29 27.40 19.58 31.75
C ARG A 29 26.63 18.58 32.63
N THR A 30 26.25 18.99 33.85
CA THR A 30 25.47 18.16 34.77
C THR A 30 24.02 18.04 34.31
N LEU A 31 23.44 19.12 33.78
CA LEU A 31 22.13 19.14 33.13
C LEU A 31 22.11 18.27 31.88
N GLU A 32 23.09 18.41 30.99
CA GLU A 32 23.24 17.55 29.79
C GLU A 32 23.38 16.07 30.16
N LYS A 33 24.14 15.76 31.22
CA LYS A 33 24.25 14.39 31.74
C LYS A 33 22.91 13.89 32.27
N GLY A 34 22.17 14.71 33.02
CA GLY A 34 20.84 14.37 33.52
C GLY A 34 19.82 14.16 32.40
N ASP A 35 19.88 14.98 31.35
CA ASP A 35 19.04 14.84 30.16
C ASP A 35 19.37 13.56 29.38
N TYR A 36 20.67 13.24 29.24
CA TYR A 36 21.11 11.98 28.65
C TYR A 36 20.64 10.76 29.45
N GLU A 37 20.80 10.77 30.77
CA GLU A 37 20.33 9.69 31.65
C GLU A 37 18.81 9.51 31.56
N ARG A 38 18.05 10.62 31.50
CA ARG A 38 16.60 10.57 31.29
C ARG A 38 16.25 9.95 29.95
N LEU A 39 16.90 10.40 28.87
CA LEU A 39 16.63 9.89 27.52
C LEU A 39 17.02 8.43 27.37
N SER A 40 18.15 8.02 27.95
CA SER A 40 18.60 6.62 27.99
C SER A 40 17.59 5.73 28.71
N LYS A 41 17.05 6.16 29.86
CA LYS A 41 15.99 5.42 30.56
C LYS A 41 14.71 5.30 29.71
N GLN A 42 14.31 6.37 29.03
CA GLN A 42 13.14 6.33 28.13
C GLN A 42 13.36 5.37 26.96
N LEU A 43 14.57 5.32 26.41
CA LEU A 43 14.93 4.38 25.35
C LEU A 43 14.87 2.93 25.82
N GLU A 44 15.43 2.63 27.00
CA GLU A 44 15.39 1.29 27.59
C GLU A 44 13.95 0.86 27.91
N GLU A 45 13.13 1.77 28.43
CA GLU A 45 11.70 1.54 28.66
C GLU A 45 10.97 1.22 27.35
N ALA A 46 11.15 2.05 26.32
CA ALA A 46 10.53 1.84 25.02
C ALA A 46 10.98 0.53 24.35
N ASN A 47 12.27 0.20 24.43
CA ASN A 47 12.80 -1.08 23.94
C ASN A 47 12.18 -2.26 24.68
N ARG A 48 12.03 -2.17 26.01
CA ARG A 48 11.37 -3.22 26.80
C ARG A 48 9.91 -3.40 26.37
N GLN A 49 9.17 -2.30 26.20
CA GLN A 49 7.80 -2.34 25.71
C GLN A 49 7.70 -2.97 24.33
N LEU A 50 8.63 -2.67 23.41
CA LEU A 50 8.68 -3.32 22.10
C LEU A 50 8.92 -4.83 22.19
N ARG A 51 9.75 -5.30 23.13
CA ARG A 51 9.95 -6.73 23.39
C ARG A 51 8.65 -7.39 23.88
N PHE A 52 7.95 -6.78 24.83
CA PHE A 52 6.64 -7.26 25.28
C PHE A 52 5.64 -7.35 24.12
N MET A 53 5.53 -6.30 23.30
CA MET A 53 4.65 -6.30 22.13
C MET A 53 4.99 -7.37 21.08
N ARG A 54 6.23 -7.89 21.07
CA ARG A 54 6.64 -9.01 20.22
C ARG A 54 6.42 -10.38 20.84
N GLY A 55 6.07 -10.44 22.13
CA GLY A 55 5.95 -11.67 22.90
C GLY A 55 7.24 -12.11 23.59
N ASP A 56 8.26 -11.25 23.62
CA ASP A 56 9.54 -11.49 24.30
C ASP A 56 9.49 -10.97 25.75
N ASP A 57 10.36 -11.49 26.64
CA ASP A 57 10.55 -11.02 28.02
C ASP A 57 9.27 -10.93 28.89
N LEU A 58 8.25 -11.74 28.62
CA LEU A 58 6.97 -11.72 29.35
C LEU A 58 7.07 -12.16 30.83
N GLN A 59 8.22 -12.68 31.22
CA GLN A 59 8.50 -13.13 32.58
C GLN A 59 8.52 -11.93 33.53
N GLY A 60 7.68 -11.96 34.55
CA GLY A 60 7.57 -10.88 35.54
C GLY A 60 6.42 -9.91 35.31
N LEU A 61 5.66 -10.05 34.23
CA LEU A 61 4.35 -9.40 34.09
C LEU A 61 3.29 -10.13 34.93
N THR A 62 2.38 -9.37 35.54
CA THR A 62 1.19 -9.96 36.17
C THR A 62 0.17 -10.39 35.11
N ILE A 63 -0.83 -11.16 35.53
CA ILE A 63 -1.92 -11.59 34.63
C ILE A 63 -2.65 -10.37 34.07
N GLU A 64 -2.91 -9.36 34.89
CA GLU A 64 -3.60 -8.12 34.49
C GLU A 64 -2.79 -7.33 33.45
N GLU A 65 -1.46 -7.26 33.62
CA GLU A 65 -0.58 -6.59 32.65
C GLU A 65 -0.53 -7.34 31.33
N LEU A 66 -0.55 -8.68 31.38
CA LEU A 66 -0.58 -9.54 30.20
C LEU A 66 -1.90 -9.41 29.43
N GLU A 67 -3.03 -9.38 30.13
CA GLU A 67 -4.35 -9.12 29.53
C GLU A 67 -4.42 -7.74 28.87
N GLN A 68 -3.81 -6.72 29.49
CA GLN A 68 -3.78 -5.38 28.92
C GLN A 68 -2.90 -5.31 27.66
N LEU A 69 -1.77 -6.03 27.67
CA LEU A 69 -0.91 -6.18 26.49
C LEU A 69 -1.66 -6.88 25.35
N GLU A 70 -2.34 -7.98 25.63
CA GLU A 70 -3.16 -8.72 24.67
C GLU A 70 -4.24 -7.83 24.04
N LYS A 71 -5.06 -7.16 24.86
CA LYS A 71 -6.08 -6.21 24.37
C LYS A 71 -5.50 -5.14 23.46
N THR A 72 -4.31 -4.64 23.78
CA THR A 72 -3.63 -3.61 22.98
C THR A 72 -3.21 -4.17 21.61
N LEU A 73 -2.64 -5.39 21.60
CA LEU A 73 -2.24 -6.07 20.38
C LEU A 73 -3.45 -6.44 19.51
N GLU A 74 -4.51 -6.98 20.11
CA GLU A 74 -5.77 -7.29 19.42
C GLU A 74 -6.38 -6.06 18.77
N THR A 75 -6.45 -4.94 19.50
CA THR A 75 -6.96 -3.67 18.97
C THR A 75 -6.10 -3.18 17.81
N GLY A 76 -4.77 -3.24 17.94
CA GLY A 76 -3.84 -2.87 16.87
C GLY A 76 -4.02 -3.74 15.63
N LEU A 77 -4.13 -5.05 15.81
CA LEU A 77 -4.35 -6.01 14.74
C LEU A 77 -5.69 -5.77 14.03
N HIS A 78 -6.76 -5.56 14.78
CA HIS A 78 -8.07 -5.25 14.23
C HIS A 78 -8.03 -4.01 13.33
N ARG A 79 -7.35 -2.94 13.76
CA ARG A 79 -7.17 -1.72 12.95
C ARG A 79 -6.40 -1.99 11.65
N VAL A 80 -5.34 -2.80 11.71
CA VAL A 80 -4.56 -3.17 10.52
C VAL A 80 -5.39 -3.99 9.55
N LEU A 81 -6.12 -5.00 10.05
CA LEU A 81 -7.00 -5.84 9.24
C LEU A 81 -8.11 -5.03 8.59
N HIS A 82 -8.77 -4.15 9.36
CA HIS A 82 -9.81 -3.26 8.84
C HIS A 82 -9.28 -2.41 7.68
N ARG A 83 -8.18 -1.68 7.90
CA ARG A 83 -7.58 -0.82 6.88
C ARG A 83 -7.17 -1.60 5.62
N LYS A 84 -6.56 -2.77 5.79
CA LYS A 84 -6.20 -3.63 4.65
C LYS A 84 -7.44 -4.13 3.91
N GLY A 85 -8.50 -4.50 4.64
CA GLY A 85 -9.78 -4.91 4.08
C GLY A 85 -10.43 -3.82 3.25
N GLU A 86 -10.48 -2.59 3.77
CA GLU A 86 -10.97 -1.42 3.03
C GLU A 86 -10.19 -1.18 1.74
N GLN A 87 -8.86 -1.21 1.81
CA GLN A 87 -8.00 -1.02 0.63
C GLN A 87 -8.22 -2.10 -0.43
N ILE A 88 -8.34 -3.37 -0.03
CA ILE A 88 -8.61 -4.48 -0.95
C ILE A 88 -10.00 -4.31 -1.58
N MET A 89 -11.00 -3.92 -0.79
CA MET A 89 -12.36 -3.73 -1.29
C MET A 89 -12.45 -2.57 -2.30
N GLU A 90 -11.73 -1.47 -2.04
CA GLU A 90 -11.59 -0.36 -2.97
C GLU A 90 -10.98 -0.81 -4.30
N GLN A 91 -9.87 -1.57 -4.25
CA GLN A 91 -9.24 -2.12 -5.45
C GLN A 91 -10.16 -3.06 -6.24
N ILE A 92 -10.93 -3.91 -5.56
CA ILE A 92 -11.92 -4.78 -6.20
C ILE A 92 -12.98 -3.94 -6.94
N ASN A 93 -13.48 -2.89 -6.31
CA ASN A 93 -14.50 -2.02 -6.90
C ASN A 93 -13.96 -1.27 -8.13
N ASP A 94 -12.74 -0.74 -8.04
CA ASP A 94 -12.07 -0.08 -9.17
C ASP A 94 -11.89 -1.02 -10.36
N LEU A 95 -11.44 -2.25 -10.10
CA LEU A 95 -11.26 -3.27 -11.14
C LEU A 95 -12.60 -3.68 -11.76
N ARG A 96 -13.66 -3.85 -10.96
CA ARG A 96 -15.01 -4.13 -11.46
C ARG A 96 -15.51 -3.01 -12.37
N LYS A 97 -15.35 -1.76 -11.98
CA LYS A 97 -15.75 -0.60 -12.79
C LYS A 97 -14.98 -0.55 -14.11
N LYS A 98 -13.67 -0.77 -14.08
CA LYS A 98 -12.84 -0.86 -15.31
C LYS A 98 -13.28 -2.02 -16.20
N GLY A 99 -13.61 -3.17 -15.62
CA GLY A 99 -14.12 -4.33 -16.35
C GLY A 99 -15.43 -4.02 -17.08
N LEU A 100 -16.37 -3.35 -16.41
CA LEU A 100 -17.63 -2.92 -17.03
C LEU A 100 -17.39 -1.93 -18.18
N GLN A 101 -16.56 -0.91 -17.96
CA GLN A 101 -16.23 0.07 -19.01
C GLN A 101 -15.61 -0.59 -20.24
N LEU A 102 -14.65 -1.51 -20.04
CA LEU A 102 -14.02 -2.24 -21.14
C LEU A 102 -15.01 -3.12 -21.89
N MET A 103 -15.95 -3.74 -21.19
CA MET A 103 -17.00 -4.54 -21.82
C MET A 103 -17.90 -3.66 -22.70
N GLU A 104 -18.34 -2.51 -22.19
CA GLU A 104 -19.14 -1.53 -22.94
C GLU A 104 -18.40 -1.04 -24.19
N ASP A 105 -17.15 -0.58 -24.03
CA ASP A 105 -16.31 -0.11 -25.14
C ASP A 105 -16.10 -1.22 -26.19
N ASN A 106 -15.84 -2.46 -25.74
CA ASN A 106 -15.67 -3.60 -26.65
C ASN A 106 -16.95 -3.90 -27.44
N THR A 107 -18.12 -3.86 -26.78
CA THR A 107 -19.40 -4.05 -27.47
C THR A 107 -19.67 -2.96 -28.50
N HIS A 108 -19.39 -1.71 -28.17
CA HIS A 108 -19.54 -0.57 -29.06
C HIS A 108 -18.62 -0.68 -30.29
N LEU A 109 -17.35 -1.04 -30.09
CA LEU A 109 -16.41 -1.26 -31.19
C LEU A 109 -16.83 -2.41 -32.10
N ARG A 110 -17.31 -3.53 -31.54
CA ARG A 110 -17.85 -4.65 -32.32
C ARG A 110 -19.04 -4.24 -33.17
N GLN A 111 -19.94 -3.42 -32.64
CA GLN A 111 -21.07 -2.86 -33.39
C GLN A 111 -20.59 -1.97 -34.54
N GLN A 112 -19.66 -1.04 -34.28
CA GLN A 112 -19.08 -0.18 -35.33
C GLN A 112 -18.40 -0.98 -36.44
N MET A 113 -17.62 -2.02 -36.10
CA MET A 113 -16.99 -2.89 -37.10
C MET A 113 -18.03 -3.63 -37.96
N ALA A 114 -19.11 -4.11 -37.34
CA ALA A 114 -20.20 -4.75 -38.06
C ALA A 114 -20.90 -3.78 -39.03
N GLU A 115 -21.13 -2.53 -38.62
CA GLU A 115 -21.71 -1.49 -39.47
C GLU A 115 -20.80 -1.09 -40.63
N MET A 116 -19.50 -0.89 -40.37
CA MET A 116 -18.52 -0.59 -41.43
C MET A 116 -18.41 -1.73 -42.43
N SER A 117 -18.42 -2.99 -41.98
CA SER A 117 -18.42 -4.15 -42.87
C SER A 117 -19.68 -4.19 -43.75
N LYS A 118 -20.85 -3.84 -43.20
CA LYS A 118 -22.09 -3.71 -43.98
C LYS A 118 -22.01 -2.59 -45.03
N LYS A 119 -21.49 -1.42 -44.67
CA LYS A 119 -21.31 -0.28 -45.59
C LYS A 119 -20.29 -0.57 -46.70
N GLY A 120 -19.17 -1.23 -46.37
CA GLY A 120 -18.17 -1.64 -47.36
C GLY A 120 -18.74 -2.66 -48.37
N LYS A 121 -19.59 -3.58 -47.91
CA LYS A 121 -20.32 -4.51 -48.80
C LYS A 121 -21.35 -3.80 -49.67
N HIS A 122 -22.03 -2.77 -49.16
CA HIS A 122 -22.98 -1.98 -49.96
C HIS A 122 -22.27 -1.18 -51.06
N LEU A 123 -21.14 -0.54 -50.76
CA LEU A 123 -20.34 0.20 -51.75
C LEU A 123 -19.72 -0.73 -52.81
N ALA A 124 -19.32 -1.95 -52.43
CA ALA A 124 -18.87 -2.96 -53.39
C ALA A 124 -20.00 -3.41 -54.33
N ALA A 125 -21.21 -3.63 -53.81
CA ALA A 125 -22.39 -3.96 -54.61
C ALA A 125 -22.84 -2.78 -55.50
N GLU A 126 -22.64 -1.54 -55.05
CA GLU A 126 -22.97 -0.33 -55.81
C GLU A 126 -21.97 -0.08 -56.95
N LEU A 127 -20.69 -0.41 -56.77
CA LEU A 127 -19.69 -0.38 -57.85
C LEU A 127 -19.91 -1.50 -58.89
N GLU A 128 -20.35 -2.68 -58.45
CA GLU A 128 -20.68 -3.81 -59.33
C GLU A 128 -21.95 -3.52 -60.18
N ASN A 129 -22.89 -2.72 -59.67
CA ASN A 129 -24.06 -2.27 -60.42
C ASN A 129 -23.78 -1.15 -61.44
N VAL A 130 -22.63 -0.46 -61.38
CA VAL A 130 -22.25 0.60 -62.34
C VAL A 130 -21.44 0.06 -63.54
N ILE A 131 -20.98 -1.20 -63.48
CA ILE A 131 -20.33 -1.89 -64.60
C ILE A 131 -21.32 -2.89 -65.23
N HIS A 132 -22.45 -2.40 -65.70
CA HIS A 132 -23.32 -3.18 -66.58
C HIS A 132 -24.05 -2.28 -67.58
N GLU A 133 -23.29 -1.47 -68.32
CA GLU A 133 -23.71 -1.08 -69.67
C GLU A 133 -23.00 -2.02 -70.65
N ASP A 134 -23.84 -2.82 -71.30
CA ASP A 134 -23.60 -3.66 -72.47
C ASP A 134 -22.82 -4.98 -72.36
N ASP A 135 -23.54 -6.00 -72.83
CA ASP A 135 -23.12 -7.13 -73.65
C ASP A 135 -22.77 -8.48 -72.97
N LYS A 136 -23.66 -9.46 -73.28
CA LYS A 136 -23.45 -10.92 -73.47
C LYS A 136 -23.54 -11.78 -72.19
N SER A 137 -24.61 -12.55 -72.01
CA SER A 137 -24.93 -13.85 -72.64
C SER A 137 -24.24 -15.06 -71.95
N SER A 138 -25.06 -15.76 -71.15
CA SER A 138 -25.16 -17.16 -70.68
C SER A 138 -23.97 -18.11 -70.41
N ASP A 139 -24.21 -18.89 -69.34
CA ASP A 139 -23.80 -20.26 -68.97
C ASP A 139 -22.49 -20.50 -68.19
N SER A 140 -22.62 -20.94 -66.91
CA SER A 140 -21.89 -22.12 -66.37
C SER A 140 -22.33 -22.56 -64.96
N ILE A 141 -22.92 -23.76 -64.91
CA ILE A 141 -22.88 -24.89 -63.95
C ILE A 141 -22.48 -24.66 -62.48
N THR A 142 -23.39 -25.13 -61.61
CA THR A 142 -23.33 -25.32 -60.15
C THR A 142 -22.02 -25.92 -59.62
N ASN A 143 -21.37 -25.21 -58.69
CA ASN A 143 -20.24 -25.71 -57.91
C ASN A 143 -20.71 -26.53 -56.69
N ILE A 144 -19.90 -27.55 -56.45
CA ILE A 144 -20.04 -28.67 -55.52
C ILE A 144 -20.02 -28.21 -54.06
N SER A 145 -20.98 -28.71 -53.28
CA SER A 145 -21.07 -28.54 -51.82
C SER A 145 -20.03 -29.37 -51.10
N HIS A 146 -19.05 -28.75 -50.43
CA HIS A 146 -18.24 -29.40 -49.40
C HIS A 146 -17.89 -28.43 -48.26
N SER A 147 -17.72 -29.02 -47.07
CA SER A 147 -17.20 -28.45 -45.81
C SER A 147 -18.19 -27.55 -45.07
N GLY A 148 -18.87 -28.01 -44.03
CA GLY A 148 -18.34 -28.82 -42.93
C GLY A 148 -18.70 -28.09 -41.63
N ASN A 149 -19.96 -28.20 -41.24
CA ASN A 149 -20.48 -27.55 -40.04
C ASN A 149 -20.15 -28.44 -38.83
N SER A 150 -18.90 -28.45 -38.40
CA SER A 150 -18.53 -28.93 -37.07
C SER A 150 -17.86 -27.79 -36.33
N ARG A 151 -18.60 -27.25 -35.35
CA ARG A 151 -18.04 -26.56 -34.19
C ARG A 151 -19.12 -26.44 -33.12
N GLU A 152 -19.37 -27.60 -32.55
CA GLU A 152 -19.55 -27.81 -31.12
C GLU A 152 -18.54 -26.91 -30.36
N ASN A 153 -19.00 -25.73 -29.95
CA ASN A 153 -18.28 -24.90 -29.00
C ASN A 153 -18.69 -25.39 -27.61
N ASP A 154 -17.86 -26.27 -27.10
CA ASP A 154 -17.76 -26.73 -25.73
C ASP A 154 -17.49 -25.51 -24.83
N ASP A 155 -18.55 -24.98 -24.21
CA ASP A 155 -18.52 -23.85 -23.28
C ASP A 155 -18.16 -24.32 -21.86
N SER A 156 -17.01 -25.00 -21.73
CA SER A 156 -16.46 -25.37 -20.42
C SER A 156 -15.50 -24.28 -19.93
N SER A 157 -16.04 -23.14 -19.49
CA SER A 157 -15.25 -22.14 -18.76
C SER A 157 -15.10 -22.58 -17.31
N ASP A 158 -14.07 -23.37 -17.05
CA ASP A 158 -13.69 -23.82 -15.70
C ASP A 158 -12.99 -22.66 -14.96
N THR A 159 -13.77 -21.88 -14.21
CA THR A 159 -13.25 -20.81 -13.34
C THR A 159 -13.09 -21.32 -11.90
N SER A 160 -12.24 -22.33 -11.72
CA SER A 160 -11.93 -22.85 -10.39
C SER A 160 -10.81 -22.05 -9.72
N LEU A 161 -11.15 -21.30 -8.66
CA LEU A 161 -10.18 -20.68 -7.76
C LEU A 161 -9.76 -21.69 -6.68
N ARG A 162 -8.53 -22.20 -6.73
CA ARG A 162 -7.98 -23.03 -5.64
C ARG A 162 -7.65 -22.16 -4.43
N LEU A 163 -8.49 -22.24 -3.39
CA LEU A 163 -8.21 -21.68 -2.07
C LEU A 163 -7.52 -22.74 -1.19
N GLY A 164 -6.30 -22.43 -0.72
CA GLY A 164 -5.52 -23.21 0.26
C GLY A 164 -4.62 -24.29 -0.37
N LEU A 165 -3.42 -24.61 0.11
CA LEU A 165 -2.59 -24.22 1.25
C LEU A 165 -1.13 -24.48 0.85
N SER A 166 -0.19 -23.70 1.37
CA SER A 166 1.15 -24.20 1.68
C SER A 166 1.55 -23.62 3.03
N CYS A 167 0.98 -24.21 4.08
CA CYS A 167 1.62 -24.23 5.37
C CYS A 167 2.71 -25.32 5.29
N ALA A 168 3.96 -24.91 5.11
CA ALA A 168 5.11 -25.80 5.24
C ALA A 168 6.33 -24.98 5.67
N GLY A 169 6.93 -25.40 6.79
CA GLY A 169 8.01 -24.68 7.50
C GLY A 169 7.39 -23.55 8.33
N TRP A 170 7.65 -23.41 9.62
CA TRP A 170 8.96 -23.43 10.26
C TRP A 170 8.95 -24.30 11.53
N LYS A 171 10.09 -24.96 11.71
CA LYS A 171 10.47 -25.81 12.84
C LYS A 171 11.00 -24.93 13.97
#